data_AF-U1RMJ7-F1
#
_entry.id   AF-U1RMJ7-F1
#
_cell.length_a   1.000
_cell.length_b   1.000
_cell.length_c   1.000
_cell.angle_alpha   90.00
_cell.angle_beta   90.00
_cell.angle_gamma   90.00
#
_symmetry.space_group_name_H-M   'P 1'
#
loop_
_entity.id
_entity.type
_entity.pdbx_description
1 polymer ?
#
loop_
_entity_poly.entity_id
_entity_poly.type
_entity_poly.pdbx_seq_one_letter_code
_entity_poly.pdbx_strand_id
1 'polypeptide(L)'
;MIRKGVLDDLVMYGSPGAGAHDAREYNLDHGRPYVSGIKTDDAVKGKGTLNSKFGNNPMFMPGVKHLANNSERDRSFFIPWKMFDRHSEYLEEGTSSLEDISRVVTNVPVKGKK
;
A
#
# COMPACT_ATOMS: atom_id res chain seq x y z
N MET A 1 -7.52 -6.82 -17.31
CA MET A 1 -6.41 -7.72 -16.91
C MET A 1 -5.15 -7.23 -17.61
N ILE A 2 -4.03 -7.14 -16.90
CA ILE A 2 -2.75 -6.68 -17.47
C ILE A 2 -2.11 -7.84 -18.25
N ARG A 3 -1.48 -7.54 -19.40
CA ARG A 3 -0.77 -8.56 -20.19
C ARG A 3 0.47 -9.02 -19.43
N LYS A 4 0.76 -10.33 -19.50
CA LYS A 4 1.94 -10.91 -18.84
C LYS A 4 3.21 -10.28 -19.41
N GLY A 5 4.21 -10.01 -18.56
CA GLY A 5 5.47 -9.41 -18.99
C GLY A 5 5.47 -7.88 -19.07
N VAL A 6 4.35 -7.21 -18.76
CA VAL A 6 4.26 -5.73 -18.81
C VAL A 6 4.72 -5.08 -17.51
N LEU A 7 4.49 -5.74 -16.38
CA LEU A 7 4.89 -5.26 -15.06
C LEU A 7 5.86 -6.24 -14.42
N ASP A 8 7.00 -5.73 -13.98
CA ASP A 8 7.90 -6.44 -13.08
C ASP A 8 7.34 -6.37 -11.65
N ASP A 9 7.39 -5.20 -11.01
CA ASP A 9 6.85 -4.95 -9.68
C ASP A 9 5.63 -4.01 -9.72
N LEU A 10 4.76 -4.14 -8.72
CA LEU A 10 3.65 -3.23 -8.48
C LEU A 10 3.73 -2.68 -7.05
N VAL A 11 3.64 -1.37 -6.87
CA VAL A 11 3.59 -0.77 -5.54
C VAL A 11 2.27 -0.04 -5.36
N MET A 12 1.52 -0.44 -4.34
CA MET A 12 0.25 0.17 -3.97
C MET A 12 0.41 1.01 -2.71
N TYR A 13 -0.26 2.15 -2.70
CA TYR A 13 -0.43 3.02 -1.55
C TYR A 13 -1.72 3.79 -1.76
N GLY A 14 -2.28 4.33 -0.68
CA GLY A 14 -3.59 4.95 -0.74
C GLY A 14 -4.68 3.89 -0.97
N SER A 15 -5.75 4.01 -0.20
CA SER A 15 -6.94 3.20 -0.36
C SER A 15 -8.01 4.01 -1.09
N PRO A 16 -8.98 3.39 -1.78
CA PRO A 16 -9.98 2.55 -1.11
C PRO A 16 -9.82 1.02 -1.33
N GLY A 17 -9.14 0.55 -2.39
CA GLY A 17 -8.97 -0.88 -2.69
C GLY A 17 -7.88 -1.15 -3.73
N ALA A 18 -7.55 -2.43 -3.97
CA ALA A 18 -6.42 -2.84 -4.79
C ALA A 18 -6.72 -2.86 -6.31
N GLY A 19 -7.98 -2.62 -6.71
CA GLY A 19 -8.43 -2.77 -8.11
C GLY A 19 -8.44 -4.23 -8.60
N ALA A 20 -8.17 -5.18 -7.71
CA ALA A 20 -8.13 -6.62 -7.94
C ALA A 20 -8.65 -7.35 -6.71
N HIS A 21 -9.14 -8.57 -6.89
CA HIS A 21 -9.52 -9.44 -5.77
C HIS A 21 -8.40 -10.40 -5.38
N ASP A 22 -7.46 -10.66 -6.28
CA ASP A 22 -6.30 -11.50 -6.05
C ASP A 22 -5.04 -10.91 -6.70
N ALA A 23 -3.89 -11.04 -6.02
CA ALA A 23 -2.60 -10.57 -6.54
C ALA A 23 -2.22 -11.17 -7.90
N ARG A 24 -2.73 -12.37 -8.22
CA ARG A 24 -2.51 -13.04 -9.52
C ARG A 24 -3.15 -12.28 -10.69
N GLU A 25 -4.16 -11.45 -10.45
CA GLU A 25 -4.81 -10.66 -11.49
C GLU A 25 -3.90 -9.57 -12.09
N TYR A 26 -2.86 -9.18 -11.35
CA TYR A 26 -1.84 -8.24 -11.84
C TYR A 26 -0.94 -8.85 -12.91
N ASN A 27 -0.86 -10.18 -13.00
CA ASN A 27 -0.12 -10.89 -14.02
C ASN A 27 1.36 -10.43 -14.12
N LEU A 28 1.96 -10.18 -12.95
CA LEU A 28 3.37 -9.79 -12.84
C LEU A 28 4.26 -10.89 -13.42
N ASP A 29 5.35 -10.49 -14.05
CA ASP A 29 6.24 -11.47 -14.67
C ASP A 29 7.07 -12.23 -13.64
N HIS A 30 8.08 -11.57 -13.07
CA HIS A 30 9.00 -12.15 -12.08
C HIS A 30 9.03 -11.38 -10.76
N GLY A 31 8.44 -10.19 -10.72
CA GLY A 31 8.39 -9.35 -9.54
C GLY A 31 7.18 -9.66 -8.65
N ARG A 32 6.90 -8.72 -7.74
CA ARG A 32 5.95 -8.91 -6.64
C ARG A 32 5.09 -7.66 -6.47
N PRO A 33 3.85 -7.83 -5.98
CA PRO A 33 3.05 -6.70 -5.54
C PRO A 33 3.44 -6.30 -4.12
N TYR A 34 3.51 -5.01 -3.89
CA TYR A 34 3.84 -4.38 -2.62
C TYR A 34 2.71 -3.44 -2.18
N VAL A 35 2.59 -3.23 -0.88
CA VAL A 35 1.65 -2.25 -0.32
C VAL A 35 2.27 -1.47 0.84
N SER A 36 2.15 -0.15 0.79
CA SER A 36 2.38 0.71 1.95
C SER A 36 1.07 1.08 2.63
N GLY A 37 1.07 1.09 3.97
CA GLY A 37 -0.14 1.29 4.75
C GLY A 37 0.07 1.81 6.16
N ILE A 38 0.15 3.13 6.34
CA ILE A 38 -0.17 3.90 7.57
C ILE A 38 -1.27 3.25 8.41
N LYS A 39 -1.03 3.05 9.71
CA LYS A 39 -1.96 2.35 10.62
C LYS A 39 -3.04 3.26 11.20
N THR A 40 -2.73 4.54 11.39
CA THR A 40 -3.60 5.48 12.11
C THR A 40 -3.94 6.68 11.24
N ASP A 41 -5.10 7.30 11.49
CA ASP A 41 -5.49 8.58 10.91
C ASP A 41 -5.60 8.63 9.39
N ASP A 42 -5.91 7.46 8.82
CA ASP A 42 -6.33 7.32 7.44
C ASP A 42 -7.46 6.28 7.39
N ALA A 43 -8.67 6.78 7.54
CA ALA A 43 -9.90 6.02 7.46
C ALA A 43 -10.39 5.82 6.02
N VAL A 44 -9.64 6.26 5.01
CA VAL A 44 -9.89 5.87 3.62
C VAL A 44 -9.36 4.45 3.39
N LYS A 45 -8.35 4.03 4.17
CA LYS A 45 -7.85 2.65 4.24
C LYS A 45 -8.94 1.62 4.49
N GLY A 46 -9.33 0.94 3.43
CA GLY A 46 -10.33 -0.10 3.41
C GLY A 46 -11.74 0.39 3.10
N LYS A 47 -12.01 1.69 2.88
CA LYS A 47 -13.35 2.12 2.46
C LYS A 47 -13.80 1.51 1.12
N GLY A 48 -12.87 1.03 0.30
CA GLY A 48 -13.19 0.32 -0.93
C GLY A 48 -13.58 -1.12 -0.72
N THR A 49 -13.27 -1.76 0.40
CA THR A 49 -13.82 -3.10 0.68
C THR A 49 -15.31 -3.06 1.00
N LEU A 50 -15.85 -1.88 1.34
CA LEU A 50 -17.30 -1.68 1.48
C LEU A 50 -18.03 -1.69 0.13
N ASN A 51 -17.31 -1.60 -0.98
CA ASN A 51 -17.85 -1.69 -2.32
C ASN A 51 -16.95 -2.57 -3.19
N SER A 52 -17.37 -3.81 -3.43
CA SER A 52 -16.61 -4.83 -4.18
C SER A 52 -16.05 -4.36 -5.53
N LYS A 53 -16.59 -3.27 -6.10
CA LYS A 53 -16.08 -2.62 -7.31
C LYS A 53 -14.63 -2.11 -7.21
N PHE A 54 -14.10 -1.87 -6.01
CA PHE A 54 -12.72 -1.38 -5.84
C PHE A 54 -11.70 -2.50 -5.59
N GLY A 55 -12.12 -3.77 -5.62
CA GLY A 55 -11.27 -4.90 -5.27
C GLY A 55 -11.02 -5.03 -3.76
N ASN A 56 -10.18 -6.00 -3.40
CA ASN A 56 -9.84 -6.29 -2.01
C ASN A 56 -8.88 -5.23 -1.43
N ASN A 57 -8.80 -5.14 -0.10
CA ASN A 57 -7.80 -4.28 0.53
C ASN A 57 -6.42 -4.91 0.34
N PRO A 58 -5.46 -4.21 -0.30
CA PRO A 58 -4.14 -4.78 -0.55
C PRO A 58 -3.35 -5.06 0.75
N MET A 59 -3.71 -4.41 1.87
CA MET A 59 -3.16 -4.69 3.20
C MET A 59 -3.56 -6.05 3.78
N PHE A 60 -4.53 -6.75 3.18
CA PHE A 60 -4.98 -8.07 3.62
C PHE A 60 -4.98 -9.09 2.48
N MET A 61 -4.44 -8.73 1.32
CA MET A 61 -4.48 -9.59 0.14
C MET A 61 -3.28 -10.55 0.12
N PRO A 62 -3.51 -11.88 0.02
CA PRO A 62 -2.44 -12.85 -0.08
C PRO A 62 -1.51 -12.57 -1.26
N GLY A 63 -0.20 -12.80 -1.06
CA GLY A 63 0.81 -12.57 -2.09
C GLY A 63 1.30 -11.11 -2.20
N VAL A 64 0.67 -10.16 -1.50
CA VAL A 64 1.14 -8.77 -1.44
C VAL A 64 2.13 -8.59 -0.28
N LYS A 65 3.31 -8.05 -0.57
CA LYS A 65 4.35 -7.78 0.43
C LYS A 65 4.13 -6.40 1.06
N HIS A 66 4.12 -6.33 2.38
CA HIS A 66 3.96 -5.06 3.09
C HIS A 66 5.30 -4.31 3.15
N LEU A 67 5.25 -3.02 2.81
CA LEU A 67 6.32 -2.05 3.00
C LEU A 67 6.21 -1.39 4.38
N ALA A 68 7.22 -0.58 4.71
CA ALA A 68 7.18 0.29 5.88
C ALA A 68 5.93 1.18 5.90
N ASN A 69 5.47 1.53 7.10
CA ASN A 69 4.14 2.09 7.30
C ASN A 69 4.12 3.43 8.06
N ASN A 70 5.16 4.25 7.94
CA ASN A 70 5.29 5.54 8.65
C ASN A 70 4.96 5.42 10.15
N SER A 71 5.39 4.33 10.79
CA SER A 71 4.96 4.01 12.15
C SER A 71 5.47 5.02 13.18
N GLU A 72 6.58 5.68 12.90
CA GLU A 72 7.11 6.83 13.64
C GLU A 72 6.11 7.97 13.83
N ARG A 73 5.09 8.10 12.98
CA ARG A 73 4.03 9.12 13.10
C ARG A 73 2.71 8.52 13.60
N ASP A 74 2.67 7.23 13.96
CA ASP A 74 1.47 6.59 14.51
C ASP A 74 1.09 7.15 15.87
N ARG A 75 -0.21 7.34 16.08
CA ARG A 75 -0.77 7.76 17.36
C ARG A 75 -1.33 6.58 18.13
N SER A 76 -1.13 6.56 19.44
CA SER A 76 -1.65 5.50 20.32
C SER A 76 -3.18 5.57 20.54
N PHE A 77 -3.82 6.69 20.21
CA PHE A 77 -5.25 6.91 20.42
C PHE A 77 -5.90 7.55 19.18
N PHE A 78 -7.15 7.16 18.91
CA PHE A 78 -7.93 7.65 17.78
C PHE A 78 -8.46 9.07 18.04
N ILE A 79 -8.28 9.97 17.08
CA ILE A 79 -8.80 11.34 17.11
C ILE A 79 -9.76 11.52 15.93
N PRO A 80 -11.09 11.62 16.16
CA PRO A 80 -12.08 11.58 15.08
C PRO A 80 -11.88 12.64 13.98
N TRP A 81 -11.60 13.89 14.35
CA TRP A 81 -11.40 14.99 13.39
C TRP A 81 -10.10 14.89 12.58
N LYS A 82 -9.17 14.03 12.99
CA LYS A 82 -7.90 13.82 12.28
C LYS A 82 -7.88 12.54 11.45
N MET A 83 -9.03 11.86 11.30
CA MET A 83 -9.10 10.53 10.69
C MET A 83 -8.68 10.45 9.21
N PHE A 84 -8.38 11.58 8.56
CA PHE A 84 -7.90 11.64 7.17
C PHE A 84 -6.56 12.38 7.02
N ASP A 85 -5.98 12.90 8.11
CA ASP A 85 -4.81 13.78 8.07
C ASP A 85 -3.61 13.12 7.39
N ARG A 86 -3.49 11.80 7.54
CA ARG A 86 -2.35 11.05 7.05
C ARG A 86 -2.62 10.42 5.68
N HIS A 87 -3.76 10.62 5.05
CA HIS A 87 -4.06 9.93 3.78
C HIS A 87 -3.08 10.26 2.64
N SER A 88 -2.46 11.45 2.66
CA SER A 88 -1.54 11.90 1.61
C SER A 88 -0.05 11.68 1.94
N GLU A 89 0.30 11.20 3.13
CA GLU A 89 1.71 11.21 3.58
C GLU A 89 2.57 10.10 2.97
N TYR A 90 1.99 9.19 2.20
CA TYR A 90 2.72 8.04 1.63
C TYR A 90 3.91 8.44 0.76
N LEU A 91 3.81 9.61 0.13
CA LEU A 91 4.81 10.19 -0.75
C LEU A 91 5.44 11.46 -0.17
N GLU A 92 5.21 11.75 1.12
CA GLU A 92 5.88 12.86 1.79
C GLU A 92 7.37 12.56 1.96
N GLU A 93 8.18 13.59 1.76
CA GLU A 93 9.63 13.51 1.97
C GLU A 93 9.96 13.14 3.42
N GLY A 94 10.99 12.30 3.59
CA GLY A 94 11.44 11.83 4.90
C GLY A 94 10.56 10.74 5.54
N THR A 95 9.56 10.22 4.83
CA THR A 95 8.74 9.11 5.32
C THR A 95 9.33 7.74 4.95
N SER A 96 9.20 6.75 5.83
CA SER A 96 9.65 5.38 5.56
C SER A 96 8.86 4.71 4.43
N SER A 97 7.60 5.09 4.25
CA SER A 97 6.76 4.71 3.12
C SER A 97 7.40 5.14 1.79
N LEU A 98 7.72 6.42 1.62
CA LEU A 98 8.35 6.92 0.39
C LEU A 98 9.72 6.25 0.16
N GLU A 99 10.50 6.06 1.23
CA GLU A 99 11.79 5.38 1.15
C GLU A 99 11.64 3.95 0.59
N ASP A 100 10.75 3.13 1.14
CA ASP A 100 10.54 1.76 0.66
C ASP A 100 9.86 1.69 -0.72
N ILE A 101 8.97 2.63 -1.06
CA ILE A 101 8.42 2.77 -2.42
C ILE A 101 9.57 3.04 -3.40
N SER A 102 10.47 3.99 -3.09
CA SER A 102 11.61 4.33 -3.94
C SER A 102 12.55 3.15 -4.14
N ARG A 103 12.72 2.29 -3.12
CA ARG A 103 13.55 1.09 -3.22
C ARG A 103 13.00 0.07 -4.19
N VAL A 104 11.69 -0.15 -4.19
CA VAL A 104 11.07 -1.04 -5.19
C VAL A 104 11.30 -0.48 -6.60
N VAL A 105 11.02 0.82 -6.80
CA VAL A 105 11.19 1.47 -8.12
C VAL A 105 12.64 1.43 -8.60
N THR A 106 13.61 1.53 -7.70
CA THR A 106 15.06 1.51 -8.00
C THR A 106 15.69 0.12 -7.92
N ASN A 107 14.88 -0.94 -7.72
CA ASN A 107 15.34 -2.32 -7.56
C ASN A 107 16.40 -2.51 -6.45
N VAL A 108 16.25 -1.77 -5.36
CA VAL A 108 17.04 -1.89 -4.14
C VAL A 108 16.26 -2.72 -3.11
N PRO A 109 16.92 -3.60 -2.32
CA PRO A 109 16.23 -4.39 -1.30
C PRO A 109 15.46 -3.51 -0.30
N VAL A 110 14.14 -3.73 -0.21
CA VAL A 110 13.27 -3.06 0.77
C VAL A 110 13.69 -3.40 2.20
N LYS A 111 13.62 -2.43 3.12
CA LYS A 111 13.91 -2.68 4.54
C LYS A 111 12.81 -3.53 5.18
N GLY A 112 11.58 -3.47 4.65
CA GLY A 112 10.44 -4.22 5.16
C GLY A 112 9.89 -3.62 6.45
N LYS A 113 8.87 -4.28 7.04
CA LYS A 113 8.30 -3.86 8.33
C LYS A 113 9.38 -3.85 9.42
N LYS A 114 9.46 -2.75 10.18
CA LYS A 114 9.92 -2.78 11.58
C LYS A 114 8.78 -3.23 12.48
#